data_AF-A0A8H7T5C4-F1
#
_entry.id   AF-A0A8H7T5C4-F1
#
_cell.length_a   1.000
_cell.length_b   1.000
_cell.length_c   1.000
_cell.angle_alpha   90.00
_cell.angle_beta   90.00
_cell.angle_gamma   90.00
#
_symmetry.space_group_name_H-M   'P 1'
#
loop_
_entity.id
_entity.type
_entity.pdbx_description
1 polymer ?
#
loop_
_entity_poly.entity_id
_entity_poly.type
_entity_poly.pdbx_seq_one_letter_code
_entity_poly.pdbx_strand_id
1 'polypeptide(L)'
;MSEQANPGEVNMKIDASRAKSLVEALQSVQSRVAKASAGRNVRLVAVSKLKPATDILALYQAGQRHFGENYAQELMEKAEVLPKDIKWHFIGGLQS
;
A
#
# COMPACT_ATOMS: atom_id res chain seq x y z
N MET A 1 -28.19 3.24 28.26
CA MET A 1 -27.49 2.33 27.34
C MET A 1 -26.60 3.20 26.47
N SER A 2 -25.29 3.11 26.71
CA SER A 2 -24.27 3.93 26.09
C SER A 2 -24.07 3.55 24.63
N GLU A 3 -24.25 4.53 23.75
CA GLU A 3 -23.93 4.42 22.33
C GLU A 3 -22.40 4.40 22.19
N GLN A 4 -21.85 3.20 21.98
CA GLN A 4 -20.43 3.04 21.67
C GLN A 4 -20.22 3.46 20.22
N ALA A 5 -19.71 4.67 20.01
CA ALA A 5 -19.15 5.07 18.73
C ALA A 5 -18.01 4.10 18.35
N ASN A 6 -18.13 3.46 17.20
CA ASN A 6 -17.11 2.58 16.64
C ASN A 6 -15.87 3.42 16.23
N PRO A 7 -14.69 3.28 16.87
CA PRO A 7 -13.55 4.17 16.63
C PRO A 7 -12.82 3.95 15.30
N GLY A 8 -13.35 3.14 14.38
CA GLY A 8 -12.61 2.54 13.27
C GLY A 8 -12.85 3.11 11.86
N GLU A 9 -13.82 4.00 11.66
CA GLU A 9 -14.05 4.58 10.33
C GLU A 9 -13.10 5.77 10.09
N VAL A 10 -11.85 5.45 9.76
CA VAL A 10 -10.97 6.43 9.12
C VAL A 10 -11.59 6.76 7.75
N ASN A 11 -12.20 7.93 7.64
CA ASN A 11 -12.79 8.44 6.38
C ASN A 11 -11.67 8.84 5.41
N MET A 12 -10.97 7.86 4.85
CA MET A 12 -10.00 8.05 3.78
C MET A 12 -10.75 8.28 2.47
N LYS A 13 -10.89 9.53 2.06
CA LYS A 13 -11.42 9.88 0.74
C LYS A 13 -10.35 9.63 -0.32
N ILE A 14 -10.58 8.61 -1.14
CA ILE A 14 -9.77 8.32 -2.33
C ILE A 14 -10.26 9.19 -3.47
N ASP A 15 -9.36 9.99 -4.07
CA ASP A 15 -9.65 10.68 -5.33
C ASP A 15 -9.74 9.66 -6.48
N ALA A 16 -10.87 9.62 -7.18
CA ALA A 16 -11.14 8.61 -8.19
C ALA A 16 -10.21 8.70 -9.39
N SER A 17 -9.82 9.92 -9.80
CA SER A 17 -8.90 10.15 -10.91
C SER A 17 -7.50 9.63 -10.57
N ARG A 18 -7.00 9.99 -9.39
CA ARG A 18 -5.72 9.52 -8.83
C ARG A 18 -5.72 8.00 -8.69
N ALA A 19 -6.76 7.42 -8.13
CA ALA A 19 -6.89 5.97 -7.97
C ALA A 19 -6.82 5.25 -9.31
N LYS A 20 -7.57 5.72 -10.30
CA LYS A 20 -7.54 5.16 -11.66
C LYS A 20 -6.13 5.18 -12.23
N SER A 21 -5.43 6.32 -12.19
CA SER A 21 -4.06 6.42 -12.70
C SER A 21 -3.08 5.49 -11.96
N LEU A 22 -3.23 5.33 -10.65
CA LEU A 22 -2.40 4.41 -9.86
C LEU A 22 -2.63 2.94 -10.24
N VAL A 23 -3.89 2.55 -10.44
CA VAL A 23 -4.26 1.19 -10.84
C VAL A 23 -3.76 0.87 -12.25
N GLU A 24 -3.90 1.80 -13.19
CA GLU A 24 -3.36 1.66 -14.55
C GLU A 24 -1.83 1.50 -14.53
N ALA A 25 -1.13 2.30 -13.72
CA ALA A 25 0.31 2.17 -13.54
C ALA A 25 0.71 0.82 -12.93
N LEU A 26 -0.03 0.35 -11.90
CA LEU A 26 0.20 -0.96 -11.28
C LEU A 26 0.04 -2.10 -12.30
N GLN A 27 -1.04 -2.08 -13.08
CA GLN A 27 -1.32 -3.10 -14.11
C GLN A 27 -0.22 -3.13 -15.18
N SER A 28 0.24 -1.96 -15.63
CA SER A 28 1.36 -1.84 -16.57
C SER A 28 2.65 -2.47 -16.02
N VAL A 29 2.97 -2.21 -14.75
CA VAL A 29 4.13 -2.81 -14.08
C VAL A 29 3.96 -4.31 -13.91
N GLN A 30 2.80 -4.80 -13.47
CA GLN A 30 2.50 -6.22 -13.34
C GLN A 30 2.69 -6.97 -14.67
N SER A 31 2.22 -6.41 -15.79
CA SER A 31 2.42 -6.99 -17.13
C SER A 31 3.90 -7.08 -17.51
N ARG A 32 4.69 -6.03 -17.23
CA ARG A 32 6.13 -6.02 -17.48
C ARG A 32 6.86 -7.04 -16.61
N VAL A 33 6.50 -7.16 -15.34
CA VAL A 33 7.07 -8.12 -14.39
C VAL A 33 6.74 -9.54 -14.80
N ALA A 34 5.50 -9.82 -15.20
CA ALA A 34 5.09 -11.14 -15.69
C ALA A 34 5.96 -11.59 -16.87
N LYS A 35 6.16 -10.69 -17.86
CA LYS A 35 7.05 -10.95 -19.01
C LYS A 35 8.51 -11.16 -18.60
N ALA A 36 9.05 -10.31 -17.72
CA ALA A 36 10.47 -10.38 -17.30
C ALA A 36 10.78 -11.54 -16.34
N SER A 37 9.79 -12.00 -15.58
CA SER A 37 9.95 -13.10 -14.63
C SER A 37 10.23 -14.43 -15.33
N ALA A 38 9.79 -14.59 -16.60
CA ALA A 38 9.92 -15.82 -17.37
C ALA A 38 9.44 -17.08 -16.59
N GLY A 39 8.33 -16.94 -15.86
CA GLY A 39 7.74 -18.03 -15.07
C GLY A 39 8.35 -18.22 -13.67
N ARG A 40 9.37 -17.44 -13.29
CA ARG A 40 9.89 -17.42 -11.92
C ARG A 40 8.87 -16.82 -10.97
N ASN A 41 8.76 -17.40 -9.78
CA ASN A 41 7.97 -16.81 -8.70
C ASN A 41 8.66 -15.55 -8.19
N VAL A 42 8.08 -14.38 -8.47
CA VAL A 42 8.61 -13.07 -8.09
C VAL A 42 7.58 -12.30 -7.29
N ARG A 43 8.04 -11.46 -6.36
CA ARG A 43 7.20 -10.59 -5.53
C ARG A 43 7.35 -9.14 -5.97
N LEU A 44 6.24 -8.51 -6.36
CA LEU A 44 6.19 -7.07 -6.60
C LEU A 44 5.93 -6.34 -5.28
N VAL A 45 6.91 -5.58 -4.80
CA VAL A 45 6.78 -4.69 -3.63
C VAL A 45 6.63 -3.26 -4.11
N ALA A 46 5.50 -2.61 -3.81
CA ALA A 46 5.25 -1.22 -4.18
C ALA A 46 5.88 -0.28 -3.14
N VAL A 47 6.88 0.50 -3.53
CA VAL A 47 7.53 1.45 -2.62
C VAL A 47 6.62 2.67 -2.41
N SER A 48 6.17 2.87 -1.18
CA SER A 48 5.15 3.87 -0.81
C SER A 48 5.68 5.00 0.07
N LYS A 49 6.99 5.08 0.30
CA LYS A 49 7.64 6.19 1.01
C LYS A 49 7.18 7.54 0.46
N LEU A 50 6.83 8.45 1.36
CA LEU A 50 6.35 9.80 1.04
C LEU A 50 5.03 9.83 0.23
N LYS A 51 4.31 8.71 0.13
CA LYS A 51 2.98 8.65 -0.49
C LYS A 51 1.90 8.61 0.58
N PRO A 52 0.76 9.29 0.37
CA PRO A 52 -0.33 9.31 1.34
C PRO A 52 -0.95 7.91 1.49
N ALA A 53 -1.55 7.64 2.65
CA ALA A 53 -2.24 6.37 2.92
C ALA A 53 -3.38 6.10 1.92
N THR A 54 -4.01 7.14 1.36
CA THR A 54 -5.04 7.01 0.32
C THR A 54 -4.52 6.38 -0.98
N ASP A 55 -3.30 6.70 -1.40
CA ASP A 55 -2.66 6.06 -2.57
C ASP A 55 -2.44 4.56 -2.30
N ILE A 56 -2.01 4.22 -1.07
CA ILE A 56 -1.80 2.82 -0.64
C ILE A 56 -3.13 2.07 -0.60
N LEU A 57 -4.18 2.69 -0.05
CA LEU A 57 -5.52 2.11 0.03
C LEU A 57 -6.11 1.85 -1.36
N ALA A 58 -5.93 2.78 -2.30
CA ALA A 58 -6.36 2.60 -3.69
C ALA A 58 -5.68 1.39 -4.36
N LEU A 59 -4.36 1.25 -4.20
CA LEU A 59 -3.62 0.09 -4.71
C LEU A 59 -3.98 -1.21 -3.97
N TYR A 60 -4.25 -1.13 -2.67
CA TYR A 60 -4.71 -2.25 -1.86
C TYR A 60 -6.06 -2.79 -2.36
N GLN A 61 -7.01 -1.89 -2.65
CA GLN A 61 -8.31 -2.24 -3.22
C GLN A 61 -8.17 -2.89 -4.61
N ALA A 62 -7.13 -2.54 -5.37
CA ALA A 62 -6.78 -3.18 -6.64
C ALA A 62 -5.98 -4.48 -6.51
N GLY A 63 -5.81 -5.02 -5.29
CA GLY A 63 -5.18 -6.32 -5.04
C GLY A 63 -3.71 -6.28 -4.66
N GLN A 64 -3.06 -5.10 -4.63
CA GLN A 64 -1.69 -5.00 -4.11
C GLN A 64 -1.68 -5.29 -2.60
N ARG A 65 -0.70 -6.08 -2.14
CA ARG A 65 -0.57 -6.42 -0.70
C ARG A 65 0.80 -6.11 -0.12
N HIS A 66 1.83 -6.08 -0.96
CA HIS A 66 3.20 -5.86 -0.52
C HIS A 66 3.61 -4.40 -0.72
N PHE A 67 3.90 -3.69 0.37
CA PHE A 67 4.29 -2.28 0.36
C PHE A 67 5.63 -2.06 1.07
N GLY A 68 6.45 -1.17 0.53
CA GLY A 68 7.80 -0.88 1.02
C GLY A 68 7.91 0.53 1.60
N GLU A 69 8.43 0.66 2.82
CA GLU A 69 8.67 1.93 3.50
C GLU A 69 10.12 2.11 3.93
N ASN A 70 10.61 3.34 3.89
CA ASN A 70 11.98 3.68 4.28
C ASN A 70 12.09 4.15 5.74
N TYR A 71 11.01 4.68 6.31
CA TYR A 71 11.01 5.28 7.64
C TYR A 71 10.09 4.48 8.56
N ALA A 72 10.60 4.04 9.72
CA ALA A 72 9.85 3.19 10.64
C ALA A 72 8.60 3.90 11.18
N GLN A 73 8.72 5.19 11.49
CA GLN A 73 7.60 6.00 11.94
C GLN A 73 6.48 6.08 10.90
N GLU A 74 6.82 6.41 9.65
CA GLU A 74 5.84 6.46 8.55
C GLU A 74 5.15 5.11 8.32
N LEU A 75 5.90 4.00 8.42
CA LEU A 75 5.34 2.65 8.35
C LEU A 75 4.34 2.40 9.48
N MET A 76 4.70 2.71 10.73
CA MET A 76 3.82 2.51 11.89
C MET A 76 2.53 3.32 11.78
N GLU A 77 2.63 4.60 11.43
CA GLU A 77 1.48 5.50 11.23
C GLU A 77 0.55 4.96 10.14
N LYS A 78 1.11 4.53 8.99
CA LYS A 78 0.32 3.93 7.90
C LYS A 78 -0.30 2.60 8.29
N ALA A 79 0.43 1.74 9.00
CA ALA A 79 -0.05 0.44 9.44
C ALA A 79 -1.19 0.54 10.46
N GLU A 80 -1.25 1.63 11.22
CA GLU A 80 -2.33 1.91 12.16
C GLU A 80 -3.67 2.14 11.44
N VAL A 81 -3.65 2.93 10.36
CA VAL A 81 -4.86 3.40 9.66
C VAL A 81 -5.27 2.56 8.44
N LEU A 82 -4.40 1.66 7.96
CA LEU A 82 -4.66 0.81 6.79
C LEU A 82 -5.05 -0.63 7.17
N PRO A 83 -5.62 -1.41 6.22
CA PRO A 83 -5.94 -2.82 6.43
C PRO A 83 -4.78 -3.65 6.99
N LYS A 84 -5.06 -4.45 8.01
CA LYS A 84 -4.06 -5.16 8.81
C LYS A 84 -3.43 -6.36 8.08
N ASP A 85 -3.98 -6.79 6.96
CA ASP A 85 -3.45 -7.87 6.12
C ASP A 85 -2.37 -7.40 5.12
N ILE A 86 -2.12 -6.09 5.03
CA ILE A 86 -0.98 -5.52 4.29
C ILE A 86 0.33 -6.14 4.77
N LYS A 87 1.19 -6.48 3.81
CA LYS A 87 2.54 -7.01 4.05
C LYS A 87 3.54 -5.87 3.92
N TRP A 88 3.92 -5.29 5.05
CA TRP A 88 4.92 -4.23 5.12
C TRP A 88 6.35 -4.78 4.96
N HIS A 89 7.16 -4.08 4.17
CA HIS A 89 8.58 -4.34 3.96
C HIS A 89 9.33 -3.08 4.36
N PHE A 90 10.07 -3.13 5.47
CA PHE A 90 10.99 -2.05 5.79
C PHE A 90 12.23 -2.19 4.88
N ILE A 91 12.49 -1.17 4.06
CA ILE A 91 13.58 -1.14 3.08
C ILE A 91 14.50 0.08 3.28
N GLY A 92 14.40 0.74 4.43
CA GLY A 92 15.29 1.83 4.84
C GLY A 92 16.62 1.33 5.40
N GLY A 93 17.57 2.24 5.57
CA GLY A 93 18.81 1.94 6.29
C GLY A 93 18.51 1.75 7.78
N LEU A 94 18.83 0.57 8.31
CA LEU A 94 18.82 0.35 9.76
C LEU A 94 20.05 1.04 10.36
N GLN A 95 19.81 2.07 11.16
CA GLN A 95 20.85 2.63 12.02
C GLN A 95 20.90 1.76 13.28
N SER A 96 22.09 1.21 13.57
CA SER A 96 22.40 0.40 14.76
C SER A 96 22.78 1.28 15.94
#